data_AF-A0AAW5AH23-F1
#
_entry.id   AF-A0AAW5AH23-F1
#
_cell.length_a   1.000
_cell.length_b   1.000
_cell.length_c   1.000
_cell.angle_alpha   90.00
_cell.angle_beta   90.00
_cell.angle_gamma   90.00
#
_symmetry.space_group_name_H-M   'P 1'
#
loop_
_entity.id
_entity.type
_entity.pdbx_description
1 polymer ?
#
loop_
_entity_poly.entity_id
_entity_poly.type
_entity_poly.pdbx_seq_one_letter_code
_entity_poly.pdbx_strand_id
1 'polypeptide(L)'
;MLYQFFKDMLDIVRLRFRAPEEYHYPLSVTLAAVLLLGLMNAAGVGVFFVSVPVAVAAAMLMTAAKWYVLSRVMRRVLKRKNEAAVPLWGFTLVSEALAAPMLVLLYEPTQVVALVCMFWQTWIFWTQFAGFMKLGRASFGRVLLGYAVYVCAVVLVVFLLLMVFLQLGWLDIEGIRQQFETMQNAG
;
A
#
# COMPACT_ATOMS: atom_id res chain seq x y z
N MET A 1 -2.39 5.13 -21.98
CA MET A 1 -2.17 4.22 -20.84
C MET A 1 -1.90 4.96 -19.54
N LEU A 2 -0.81 5.74 -19.39
CA LEU A 2 -0.59 6.53 -18.16
C LEU A 2 -1.70 7.56 -17.90
N TYR A 3 -2.19 8.25 -18.94
CA TYR A 3 -3.35 9.14 -18.85
C TYR A 3 -4.61 8.43 -18.32
N GLN A 4 -4.86 7.19 -18.76
CA GLN A 4 -5.99 6.39 -18.27
C GLN A 4 -5.81 6.04 -16.80
N PHE A 5 -4.60 5.68 -16.38
CA PHE A 5 -4.29 5.44 -14.96
C PHE A 5 -4.62 6.66 -14.08
N PHE A 6 -4.19 7.86 -14.48
CA PHE A 6 -4.53 9.09 -13.74
C PHE A 6 -6.01 9.43 -13.78
N LYS A 7 -6.67 9.23 -14.93
CA LYS A 7 -8.13 9.40 -15.03
C LYS A 7 -8.86 8.44 -14.08
N ASP A 8 -8.41 7.20 -14.00
CA ASP A 8 -9.01 6.17 -13.15
C ASP A 8 -8.75 6.45 -11.67
N MET A 9 -7.60 7.04 -11.31
CA MET A 9 -7.37 7.59 -9.96
C MET A 9 -8.42 8.65 -9.61
N LEU A 10 -8.63 9.65 -10.48
CA LEU A 10 -9.60 10.71 -10.26
C LEU A 10 -11.04 10.18 -10.20
N ASP A 11 -11.37 9.23 -11.07
CA ASP A 11 -12.68 8.58 -11.10
C ASP A 11 -12.92 7.81 -9.78
N ILE A 12 -11.93 7.05 -9.27
CA ILE A 12 -12.03 6.34 -7.98
C ILE A 12 -12.21 7.31 -6.81
N VAL A 13 -11.45 8.41 -6.76
CA VAL A 13 -11.59 9.45 -5.72
C VAL A 13 -12.99 10.04 -5.70
N ARG A 14 -13.64 10.12 -6.87
CA ARG A 14 -15.03 10.59 -7.04
C ARG A 14 -16.07 9.47 -6.92
N LEU A 15 -15.67 8.28 -6.48
CA LEU A 15 -16.51 7.08 -6.32
C LEU A 15 -17.15 6.59 -7.64
N ARG A 16 -16.54 6.94 -8.79
CA ARG A 16 -16.97 6.55 -10.14
C ARG A 16 -16.20 5.34 -10.63
N PHE A 17 -16.59 4.17 -10.14
CA PHE A 17 -15.91 2.92 -10.49
C PHE A 17 -16.35 2.36 -11.86
N ARG A 18 -15.38 1.97 -12.68
CA ARG A 18 -15.56 1.16 -13.91
C ARG A 18 -15.69 -0.33 -13.63
N ALA A 19 -15.99 -1.11 -14.67
CA ALA A 19 -16.01 -2.56 -14.55
C ALA A 19 -14.63 -3.12 -14.14
N PRO A 20 -14.56 -4.18 -13.33
CA PRO A 20 -13.30 -4.74 -12.87
C PRO A 20 -12.36 -5.16 -14.00
N GLU A 21 -12.91 -5.65 -15.12
CA GLU A 21 -12.15 -6.08 -16.29
C GLU A 21 -11.52 -4.93 -17.06
N GLU A 22 -11.91 -3.68 -16.80
CA GLU A 22 -11.34 -2.51 -17.49
C GLU A 22 -10.06 -2.01 -16.81
N TYR A 23 -9.78 -2.43 -15.57
CA TYR A 23 -8.57 -2.07 -14.84
C TYR A 23 -7.37 -2.96 -15.25
N HIS A 24 -6.98 -2.86 -16.52
CA HIS A 24 -5.78 -3.51 -17.03
C HIS A 24 -4.71 -2.47 -17.37
N TYR A 25 -3.57 -2.58 -16.69
CA TYR A 25 -2.43 -1.70 -16.90
C TYR A 25 -1.24 -2.49 -17.44
N PRO A 26 -0.46 -1.90 -18.37
CA PRO A 26 0.78 -2.51 -18.82
C PRO A 26 1.79 -2.58 -17.67
N LEU A 27 2.70 -3.55 -17.77
CA LEU A 27 3.72 -3.80 -16.74
C LEU A 27 4.53 -2.55 -16.39
N SER A 28 4.83 -1.69 -17.38
CA SER A 28 5.55 -0.44 -17.17
C SER A 28 4.84 0.52 -16.22
N VAL A 29 3.51 0.65 -16.31
CA VAL A 29 2.70 1.49 -15.42
C VAL A 29 2.63 0.88 -14.02
N THR A 30 2.51 -0.44 -13.93
CA THR A 30 2.53 -1.15 -12.64
C THR A 30 3.87 -0.97 -11.92
N LEU A 31 4.98 -1.16 -12.63
CA LEU A 31 6.31 -0.95 -12.07
C LEU A 31 6.52 0.50 -11.65
N ALA A 32 6.11 1.47 -12.46
CA ALA A 32 6.20 2.89 -12.12
C ALA A 32 5.41 3.23 -10.85
N ALA A 33 4.18 2.73 -10.70
CA ALA A 33 3.36 2.96 -9.52
C ALA A 33 3.96 2.30 -8.26
N VAL A 34 4.41 1.05 -8.36
CA VAL A 34 5.05 0.34 -7.24
C VAL A 34 6.36 1.03 -6.84
N LEU A 35 7.15 1.49 -7.81
CA LEU A 35 8.40 2.22 -7.56
C LEU A 35 8.14 3.54 -6.85
N LEU A 36 7.16 4.33 -7.33
CA LEU A 36 6.78 5.59 -6.69
C LEU A 36 6.35 5.39 -5.24
N LEU A 37 5.47 4.42 -5.00
CA LEU A 37 4.99 4.09 -3.64
C LEU A 37 6.12 3.52 -2.76
N GLY A 38 7.01 2.71 -3.34
CA GLY A 38 8.17 2.14 -2.65
C GLY A 38 9.14 3.22 -2.20
N LEU A 39 9.45 4.19 -3.06
CA LEU A 39 10.28 5.35 -2.72
C LEU A 39 9.65 6.20 -1.62
N MET A 40 8.33 6.43 -1.72
CA MET A 40 7.59 7.17 -0.70
C MET A 40 7.67 6.48 0.67
N ASN A 41 7.54 5.15 0.70
CA ASN A 41 7.64 4.36 1.92
C ASN A 41 9.08 4.25 2.45
N ALA A 42 10.10 4.29 1.57
CA ALA A 42 11.50 4.20 1.95
C ALA A 42 11.91 5.33 2.91
N ALA A 43 11.37 6.54 2.73
CA ALA A 43 11.62 7.67 3.62
C ALA A 43 11.18 7.39 5.06
N GLY A 44 10.12 6.59 5.26
CA GLY A 44 9.60 6.26 6.59
C GLY A 44 10.33 5.10 7.29
N VAL A 45 11.03 4.25 6.54
CA VAL A 45 11.69 3.04 7.09
C VAL A 45 13.21 3.07 6.95
N GLY A 46 13.78 4.11 6.35
CA GLY A 46 15.21 4.16 6.02
C GLY A 46 16.16 3.95 7.20
N VAL A 47 15.73 4.38 8.37
CA VAL A 47 16.46 4.28 9.64
C VAL A 47 16.71 2.84 10.09
N PHE A 48 15.87 1.88 9.67
CA PHE A 48 16.00 0.48 10.07
C PHE A 48 17.04 -0.31 9.26
N PHE A 49 17.61 0.29 8.21
CA PHE A 49 18.47 -0.40 7.26
C PHE A 49 19.87 0.22 7.22
N VAL A 50 20.87 -0.63 6.96
CA VAL A 50 22.30 -0.27 6.98
C VAL A 50 22.70 0.79 5.94
N SER A 51 21.91 0.99 4.89
CA SER A 51 22.19 2.01 3.87
C SER A 51 20.92 2.44 3.12
N VAL A 52 20.97 3.63 2.53
CA VAL A 52 19.87 4.19 1.73
C VAL A 52 19.46 3.30 0.54
N PRO A 53 20.39 2.75 -0.27
CA PRO A 53 19.99 1.87 -1.38
C PRO A 53 19.28 0.59 -0.90
N VAL A 54 19.73 0.04 0.23
CA VAL A 54 19.11 -1.15 0.85
C VAL A 54 17.72 -0.83 1.38
N ALA A 55 17.55 0.31 2.07
CA ALA A 55 16.24 0.79 2.52
C ALA A 55 15.25 0.94 1.36
N VAL A 56 15.68 1.56 0.26
CA VAL A 56 14.85 1.74 -0.94
C VAL A 56 14.45 0.39 -1.53
N ALA A 57 15.39 -0.53 -1.71
CA ALA A 57 15.10 -1.87 -2.23
C ALA A 57 14.13 -2.64 -1.33
N ALA A 58 14.35 -2.62 -0.01
CA ALA A 58 13.48 -3.26 0.97
C ALA A 58 12.07 -2.66 0.98
N ALA A 59 11.94 -1.33 0.96
CA ALA A 59 10.66 -0.64 0.91
C ALA A 59 9.88 -0.92 -0.38
N MET A 60 10.57 -1.01 -1.53
CA MET A 60 9.97 -1.43 -2.80
C MET A 60 9.43 -2.86 -2.73
N LEU A 61 10.21 -3.80 -2.18
CA LEU A 61 9.78 -5.19 -2.01
C LEU A 61 8.57 -5.31 -1.07
N MET A 62 8.63 -4.64 0.09
CA MET A 62 7.51 -4.62 1.04
C MET A 62 6.25 -3.98 0.42
N THR A 63 6.40 -2.90 -0.36
CA THR A 63 5.28 -2.23 -1.04
C THR A 63 4.64 -3.13 -2.09
N ALA A 64 5.47 -3.79 -2.92
CA ALA A 64 5.00 -4.74 -3.91
C ALA A 64 4.28 -5.93 -3.24
N ALA A 65 4.84 -6.46 -2.16
CA ALA A 65 4.25 -7.53 -1.38
C ALA A 65 2.90 -7.11 -0.77
N LYS A 66 2.81 -5.93 -0.15
CA LYS A 66 1.59 -5.38 0.42
C LYS A 66 0.46 -5.29 -0.61
N TRP A 67 0.76 -4.69 -1.76
CA TRP A 67 -0.20 -4.56 -2.87
C TRP A 67 -0.64 -5.94 -3.41
N TYR A 68 0.31 -6.86 -3.59
CA TYR A 68 0.03 -8.22 -4.06
C TYR A 68 -0.86 -8.99 -3.08
N VAL A 69 -0.53 -8.93 -1.79
CA VAL A 69 -1.30 -9.58 -0.71
C VAL A 69 -2.70 -8.99 -0.65
N LEU A 70 -2.86 -7.66 -0.66
CA LEU A 70 -4.18 -7.02 -0.66
C LEU A 70 -5.04 -7.49 -1.84
N SER A 71 -4.45 -7.45 -3.05
CA SER A 71 -5.13 -7.86 -4.28
C SER A 71 -5.55 -9.32 -4.24
N ARG A 72 -4.71 -10.21 -3.68
CA ARG A 72 -4.98 -11.65 -3.54
C ARG A 72 -6.02 -11.94 -2.47
N VAL A 73 -5.92 -11.31 -1.31
CA VAL A 73 -6.84 -11.48 -0.18
C VAL A 73 -8.23 -11.01 -0.59
N MET A 74 -8.36 -9.79 -1.11
CA MET A 74 -9.65 -9.25 -1.55
C MET A 74 -10.25 -10.10 -2.66
N ARG A 75 -9.46 -10.56 -3.64
CA ARG A 75 -9.96 -11.47 -4.68
C ARG A 75 -10.50 -12.79 -4.11
N ARG A 76 -9.91 -13.33 -3.04
CA ARG A 76 -10.34 -14.60 -2.42
C ARG A 76 -11.54 -14.41 -1.51
N VAL A 77 -11.50 -13.41 -0.63
CA VAL A 77 -12.53 -13.15 0.39
C VAL A 77 -13.83 -12.64 -0.24
N LEU A 78 -13.72 -11.80 -1.28
CA LEU A 78 -14.89 -11.23 -1.94
C LEU A 78 -15.49 -12.16 -3.00
N LYS A 79 -14.80 -13.26 -3.35
CA LYS A 79 -15.33 -14.25 -4.29
C LYS A 79 -16.62 -14.85 -3.73
N ARG A 80 -17.72 -14.72 -4.48
CA ARG A 80 -18.97 -15.40 -4.16
C ARG A 80 -18.89 -16.88 -4.55
N LYS A 81 -19.63 -17.71 -3.80
CA LYS A 81 -19.76 -19.14 -4.09
C LYS A 81 -20.34 -19.30 -5.51
N ASN A 82 -19.69 -20.10 -6.35
CA ASN A 82 -20.04 -20.35 -7.77
C ASN A 82 -19.86 -19.18 -8.77
N GLU A 83 -19.21 -18.07 -8.39
CA GLU A 83 -18.87 -17.00 -9.35
C GLU A 83 -17.37 -17.02 -9.73
N ALA A 84 -17.06 -16.58 -10.94
CA ALA A 84 -15.68 -16.36 -11.37
C ALA A 84 -15.02 -15.27 -10.49
N ALA A 85 -13.74 -15.46 -10.17
CA ALA A 85 -13.04 -14.52 -9.29
C ALA A 85 -12.73 -13.21 -10.04
N VAL A 86 -13.32 -12.12 -9.58
CA VAL A 86 -13.19 -10.77 -10.14
C VAL A 86 -11.70 -10.32 -10.17
N PRO A 87 -11.20 -9.77 -11.28
CA PRO A 87 -9.82 -9.27 -11.39
C PRO A 87 -9.66 -7.93 -10.66
N LEU A 88 -9.40 -7.97 -9.35
CA LEU A 88 -9.26 -6.76 -8.52
C LEU A 88 -7.86 -6.12 -8.53
N TRP A 89 -6.90 -6.72 -9.23
CA TRP A 89 -5.49 -6.30 -9.18
C TRP A 89 -5.24 -4.87 -9.64
N GLY A 90 -5.77 -4.47 -10.80
CA GLY A 90 -5.58 -3.13 -11.33
C GLY A 90 -6.31 -2.08 -10.50
N PHE A 91 -7.53 -2.39 -10.03
CA PHE A 91 -8.23 -1.51 -9.09
C PHE A 91 -7.40 -1.26 -7.84
N THR A 92 -6.85 -2.34 -7.24
CA THR A 92 -6.05 -2.24 -6.02
C THR A 92 -4.79 -1.40 -6.25
N LEU A 93 -4.14 -1.55 -7.42
CA LEU A 93 -2.95 -0.76 -7.78
C LEU A 93 -3.27 0.74 -7.84
N VAL A 94 -4.35 1.10 -8.52
CA VAL A 94 -4.76 2.51 -8.70
C VAL A 94 -5.17 3.11 -7.37
N SER A 95 -5.92 2.37 -6.56
CA SER A 95 -6.34 2.84 -5.24
C SER A 95 -5.16 3.05 -4.30
N GLU A 96 -4.12 2.21 -4.35
CA GLU A 96 -2.89 2.42 -3.57
C GLU A 96 -2.11 3.63 -4.09
N ALA A 97 -2.08 3.83 -5.42
CA ALA A 97 -1.43 4.99 -6.03
C ALA A 97 -2.07 6.33 -5.66
N LEU A 98 -3.31 6.33 -5.14
CA LEU A 98 -3.92 7.54 -4.56
C LEU A 98 -3.15 8.08 -3.35
N ALA A 99 -2.22 7.31 -2.79
CA ALA A 99 -1.32 7.80 -1.76
C ALA A 99 -0.22 8.73 -2.30
N ALA A 100 0.07 8.72 -3.60
CA ALA A 100 1.16 9.50 -4.21
C ALA A 100 1.15 11.01 -3.90
N PRO A 101 0.01 11.72 -3.84
CA PRO A 101 -0.01 13.14 -3.46
C PRO A 101 0.57 13.43 -2.07
N MET A 102 0.62 12.43 -1.18
CA MET A 102 1.21 12.58 0.16
C MET A 102 2.73 12.77 0.14
N LEU A 103 3.38 12.60 -1.02
CA LEU A 103 4.78 13.00 -1.23
C LEU A 103 5.04 14.46 -0.86
N VAL A 104 4.02 15.33 -0.88
CA VAL A 104 4.12 16.72 -0.45
C VAL A 104 4.69 16.86 0.98
N LEU A 105 4.45 15.89 1.86
CA LEU A 105 5.00 15.88 3.22
C LEU A 105 6.52 15.83 3.28
N LEU A 106 7.16 15.27 2.25
CA LEU A 106 8.62 15.19 2.18
C LEU A 106 9.25 16.55 1.85
N TYR A 107 8.49 17.45 1.23
CA TYR A 107 8.97 18.78 0.83
C TYR A 107 8.55 19.86 1.82
N GLU A 108 7.31 19.77 2.32
CA GLU A 108 6.72 20.76 3.23
C GLU A 108 6.15 20.06 4.47
N PRO A 109 6.99 19.69 5.46
CA PRO A 109 6.59 18.94 6.66
C PRO A 109 5.89 19.83 7.69
N THR A 110 4.92 20.63 7.27
CA THR A 110 4.13 21.49 8.16
C THR A 110 2.96 20.71 8.78
N GLN A 111 2.55 21.11 9.99
CA GLN A 111 1.42 20.47 10.70
C GLN A 111 0.12 20.53 9.88
N VAL A 112 -0.11 21.64 9.15
CA VAL A 112 -1.28 21.80 8.28
C VAL A 112 -1.27 20.78 7.15
N VAL A 113 -0.13 20.59 6.49
CA VAL A 113 0.03 19.59 5.42
C VAL A 113 -0.16 18.17 5.97
N ALA A 114 0.33 17.88 7.17
CA ALA A 114 0.11 16.59 7.84
C ALA A 114 -1.37 16.31 8.08
N LEU A 115 -2.14 17.29 8.57
CA LEU A 115 -3.59 17.16 8.76
C LEU A 115 -4.32 16.91 7.43
N VAL A 116 -3.95 17.64 6.38
CA VAL A 116 -4.50 17.43 5.03
C VAL A 116 -4.18 16.03 4.53
N CYS A 117 -2.96 15.53 4.73
CA CYS A 117 -2.58 14.18 4.34
C CYS A 117 -3.31 13.11 5.16
N MET A 118 -3.56 13.32 6.46
CA MET A 118 -4.37 12.40 7.26
C MET A 118 -5.82 12.33 6.78
N PHE A 119 -6.42 13.49 6.46
CA PHE A 119 -7.74 13.55 5.86
C PHE A 119 -7.77 12.82 4.51
N TRP A 120 -6.77 13.09 3.65
CA TRP A 120 -6.63 12.43 2.36
C TRP A 120 -6.46 10.91 2.50
N GLN A 121 -5.60 10.45 3.43
CA GLN A 121 -5.40 9.03 3.74
C GLN A 121 -6.70 8.34 4.18
N THR A 122 -7.50 9.02 5.00
CA THR A 122 -8.81 8.54 5.43
C THR A 122 -9.79 8.48 4.24
N TRP A 123 -9.78 9.49 3.38
CA TRP A 123 -10.63 9.52 2.19
C TRP A 123 -10.28 8.40 1.20
N ILE A 124 -9.00 8.20 0.89
CA ILE A 124 -8.58 7.13 -0.04
C ILE A 124 -8.94 5.75 0.50
N PHE A 125 -8.86 5.53 1.82
CA PHE A 125 -9.32 4.30 2.46
C PHE A 125 -10.81 4.06 2.18
N TRP A 126 -11.67 5.07 2.39
CA TRP A 126 -13.10 4.95 2.12
C TRP A 126 -13.42 4.73 0.64
N THR A 127 -12.70 5.40 -0.26
CA THR A 127 -12.89 5.19 -1.72
C THR A 127 -12.50 3.77 -2.15
N GLN A 128 -11.40 3.24 -1.60
CA GLN A 128 -10.95 1.87 -1.86
C GLN A 128 -11.94 0.86 -1.28
N PHE A 129 -12.40 1.08 -0.05
CA PHE A 129 -13.39 0.26 0.64
C PHE A 129 -14.72 0.21 -0.15
N ALA A 130 -15.23 1.36 -0.57
CA ALA A 130 -16.44 1.47 -1.40
C ALA A 130 -16.26 0.79 -2.77
N GLY A 131 -15.08 0.90 -3.37
CA GLY A 131 -14.76 0.21 -4.61
C GLY A 131 -14.75 -1.30 -4.45
N PHE A 132 -14.17 -1.83 -3.37
CA PHE A 132 -14.24 -3.27 -3.08
C PHE A 132 -15.67 -3.78 -2.85
N MET A 133 -16.52 -3.00 -2.17
CA MET A 133 -17.93 -3.35 -2.03
C MET A 133 -18.65 -3.42 -3.39
N LYS A 134 -18.47 -2.37 -4.23
CA LYS A 134 -19.17 -2.26 -5.51
C LYS A 134 -18.66 -3.28 -6.54
N LEU A 135 -17.34 -3.38 -6.70
CA LEU A 135 -16.69 -4.25 -7.69
C LEU A 135 -16.76 -5.73 -7.29
N GLY A 136 -16.57 -6.02 -6.00
CA GLY A 136 -16.69 -7.37 -5.46
C GLY A 136 -18.14 -7.81 -5.19
N ARG A 137 -19.12 -6.91 -5.40
CA ARG A 137 -20.53 -7.11 -5.01
C ARG A 137 -20.64 -7.67 -3.59
N ALA A 138 -19.84 -7.13 -2.67
CA ALA A 138 -19.68 -7.65 -1.33
C ALA A 138 -20.38 -6.75 -0.31
N SER A 139 -20.84 -7.36 0.78
CA SER A 139 -21.37 -6.62 1.92
C SER A 139 -20.24 -5.95 2.70
N PHE A 140 -20.56 -4.88 3.42
CA PHE A 140 -19.64 -4.17 4.31
C PHE A 140 -18.80 -5.12 5.18
N GLY A 141 -19.45 -6.06 5.87
CA GLY A 141 -18.76 -7.01 6.75
C GLY A 141 -17.79 -7.95 6.04
N ARG A 142 -18.05 -8.32 4.77
CA ARG A 142 -17.13 -9.15 4.00
C ARG A 142 -15.88 -8.38 3.56
N VAL A 143 -16.03 -7.11 3.20
CA VAL A 143 -14.88 -6.25 2.91
C VAL A 143 -14.05 -6.02 4.18
N LEU A 144 -14.70 -5.82 5.32
CA LEU A 144 -14.03 -5.67 6.61
C LEU A 144 -13.27 -6.95 7.03
N LEU A 145 -13.88 -8.12 6.84
CA LEU A 145 -13.19 -9.40 7.01
C LEU A 145 -12.00 -9.55 6.04
N GLY A 146 -12.15 -9.06 4.80
CA GLY A 146 -11.06 -8.99 3.83
C GLY A 146 -9.88 -8.17 4.34
N TYR A 147 -10.14 -6.99 4.91
CA TYR A 147 -9.10 -6.17 5.54
C TYR A 147 -8.48 -6.84 6.77
N ALA A 148 -9.27 -7.51 7.62
CA ALA A 148 -8.74 -8.24 8.78
C ALA A 148 -7.79 -9.37 8.35
N VAL A 149 -8.20 -10.20 7.38
CA VAL A 149 -7.35 -11.26 6.81
C VAL A 149 -6.11 -10.65 6.13
N TYR A 150 -6.27 -9.52 5.46
CA TYR A 150 -5.16 -8.80 4.83
C TYR A 150 -4.13 -8.32 5.86
N VAL A 151 -4.56 -7.74 6.98
CA VAL A 151 -3.64 -7.32 8.06
C VAL A 151 -2.85 -8.52 8.58
N CYS A 152 -3.51 -9.63 8.90
CA CYS A 152 -2.83 -10.85 9.34
C CYS A 152 -1.83 -11.37 8.29
N ALA A 153 -2.23 -11.40 7.02
CA ALA A 153 -1.39 -11.87 5.93
C ALA A 153 -0.19 -10.94 5.69
N VAL A 154 -0.37 -9.62 5.76
CA VAL A 154 0.71 -8.65 5.60
C VAL A 154 1.68 -8.72 6.76
N VAL A 155 1.21 -8.82 8.01
CA VAL A 155 2.09 -8.98 9.17
C VAL A 155 2.98 -10.21 9.01
N LEU A 156 2.40 -11.34 8.59
CA LEU A 156 3.15 -12.56 8.34
C LEU A 156 4.16 -12.39 7.20
N VAL A 157 3.76 -11.80 6.07
CA VAL A 157 4.65 -11.60 4.91
C VAL A 157 5.78 -10.62 5.23
N VAL A 158 5.47 -9.51 5.90
CA VAL A 158 6.48 -8.53 6.33
C VAL A 158 7.43 -9.15 7.34
N PHE A 159 6.94 -9.94 8.29
CA PHE A 159 7.78 -10.67 9.23
C PHE A 159 8.75 -11.63 8.53
N LEU A 160 8.26 -12.40 7.55
CA LEU A 160 9.12 -13.28 6.74
C LEU A 160 10.17 -12.48 5.94
N LEU A 161 9.78 -11.35 5.35
CA LEU A 161 10.71 -10.46 4.64
C LEU A 161 11.78 -9.90 5.59
N LEU A 162 11.39 -9.46 6.79
CA LEU A 162 12.32 -8.99 7.81
C LEU A 162 13.32 -10.08 8.24
N MET A 163 12.88 -11.33 8.36
CA MET A 163 13.79 -12.45 8.62
C MET A 163 14.81 -12.64 7.51
N VAL A 164 14.40 -12.53 6.23
CA VAL A 164 15.32 -12.59 5.10
C VAL A 164 16.29 -11.40 5.14
N PHE A 165 15.80 -10.19 5.39
CA PHE A 165 16.65 -8.99 5.48
C PHE A 165 17.66 -9.07 6.63
N LEU A 166 17.27 -9.66 7.76
CA LEU A 166 18.18 -9.95 8.87
C LEU A 166 19.30 -10.90 8.44
N GLN A 167 18.95 -12.00 7.76
CA GLN A 167 19.94 -12.98 7.27
C GLN A 167 20.89 -12.39 6.23
N LEU A 168 20.42 -11.41 5.43
CA LEU A 168 21.23 -10.70 4.44
C LEU A 168 22.09 -9.58 5.06
N GLY A 169 21.97 -9.32 6.37
CA GLY A 169 22.67 -8.21 7.03
C GLY A 169 22.18 -6.82 6.60
N TRP A 170 20.95 -6.72 6.09
CA TRP A 170 20.37 -5.46 5.60
C TRP A 170 19.86 -4.57 6.73
N LEU A 171 19.51 -5.15 7.89
CA LEU A 171 18.96 -4.44 9.03
C LEU A 171 20.07 -3.87 9.93
N ASP A 172 19.94 -2.60 10.30
CA ASP A 172 20.86 -1.93 11.21
C ASP A 172 20.44 -2.17 12.68
N ILE A 173 20.80 -3.34 13.21
CA ILE A 173 20.43 -3.74 14.57
C ILE A 173 21.04 -2.84 15.64
N GLU A 174 22.22 -2.26 15.37
CA GLU A 174 22.91 -1.37 16.30
C GLU A 174 22.23 0.00 16.33
N GLY A 175 21.92 0.57 15.17
CA GLY A 175 21.15 1.82 15.05
C GLY A 175 19.77 1.70 15.69
N ILE A 176 19.07 0.58 15.49
CA ILE A 176 17.76 0.32 16.11
C ILE A 176 17.84 0.30 17.64
N ARG A 177 18.88 -0.34 18.21
CA ARG A 177 19.08 -0.39 19.67
C ARG A 177 19.34 0.99 20.27
N GLN A 178 20.21 1.77 19.64
CA GLN A 178 20.53 3.12 20.10
C GLN A 178 19.30 4.04 20.10
N GLN A 179 18.45 3.93 19.07
CA GLN A 179 17.20 4.69 19.05
C GLN A 179 16.22 4.28 20.14
N PHE A 180 16.13 2.99 20.43
CA PHE A 180 15.29 2.48 21.50
C PHE A 180 15.76 2.99 22.88
N GLU A 181 17.07 2.97 23.13
CA GLU A 181 17.68 3.54 24.34
C GLU A 181 17.45 5.05 24.45
N THR A 182 17.55 5.78 23.33
CA THR A 182 17.30 7.22 23.28
C THR A 182 15.84 7.55 23.62
N MET A 183 14.88 6.76 23.14
CA MET A 183 13.46 6.94 23.47
C MET A 183 13.15 6.58 24.92
N GLN A 184 13.78 5.55 25.49
CA GLN A 184 13.61 5.17 26.90
C GLN A 184 14.16 6.23 27.86
N ASN A 185 15.26 6.90 27.49
CA ASN A 185 15.87 7.95 28.30
C ASN A 185 15.22 9.34 28.09
N ALA A 186 14.34 9.49 27.10
CA ALA A 186 13.63 10.74 26.77
C ALA A 186 12.20 10.81 27.32
N GLY A 187 11.72 9.76 28.02
CA GLY A 187 10.45 9.72 28.74
C GLY A 187 10.65 9.75 30.24
#